data_AF-A0A849RY93-F1
#
_entry.id   AF-A0A849RY93-F1
#
_cell.length_a   1.000
_cell.length_b   1.000
_cell.length_c   1.000
_cell.angle_alpha   90.00
_cell.angle_beta   90.00
_cell.angle_gamma   90.00
#
_symmetry.space_group_name_H-M   'P 1'
#
loop_
_entity.id
_entity.type
_entity.pdbx_description
1 polymer ?
#
loop_
_entity_poly.entity_id
_entity_poly.type
_entity_poly.pdbx_seq_one_letter_code
_entity_poly.pdbx_strand_id
1 'polypeptide(L)'
;TLEHPIQIHLWEDRTRGELWVPTYDPAGLVLLADDYFRVAGNNAVDNGQRTFEFKAVKPGTHRVLFEKRMGWKFTAEDRRVFDVTAFAASS
;
A
#
# COMPACT_ATOMS: atom_id res chain seq x y z
N THR A 1 -5.34 -15.57 -7.69
CA THR A 1 -4.33 -16.45 -8.33
C THR A 1 -3.01 -15.72 -8.35
N LEU A 2 -1.86 -16.41 -8.42
CA LEU A 2 -0.54 -15.77 -8.45
C LEU A 2 -0.32 -14.78 -9.60
N GLU A 3 -1.18 -14.82 -10.61
CA GLU A 3 -0.99 -14.05 -11.83
C GLU A 3 -1.56 -12.64 -11.78
N HIS A 4 -2.59 -12.39 -10.96
CA HIS A 4 -3.28 -11.11 -10.95
C HIS A 4 -2.69 -10.18 -9.88
N PRO A 5 -2.20 -9.01 -10.27
CA PRO A 5 -1.86 -7.97 -9.30
C PRO A 5 -3.07 -7.59 -8.47
N ILE A 6 -2.81 -7.17 -7.23
CA ILE A 6 -3.79 -6.63 -6.31
C ILE A 6 -3.43 -5.19 -5.99
N GLN A 7 -4.43 -4.33 -5.93
CA GLN A 7 -4.25 -2.91 -5.63
C GLN A 7 -4.78 -2.61 -4.23
N ILE A 8 -3.99 -1.90 -3.43
CA ILE A 8 -4.38 -1.38 -2.12
C ILE A 8 -4.38 0.14 -2.22
N HIS A 9 -5.54 0.73 -1.91
CA HIS A 9 -5.74 2.17 -2.00
C HIS A 9 -5.83 2.80 -0.61
N LEU A 10 -4.99 3.79 -0.34
CA LEU A 10 -4.95 4.49 0.94
C LEU A 10 -4.94 6.01 0.73
N TRP A 11 -5.73 6.72 1.51
CA TRP A 11 -5.79 8.18 1.48
C TRP A 11 -4.65 8.79 2.30
N GLU A 12 -4.00 9.81 1.73
CA GLU A 12 -2.97 10.64 2.35
C GLU A 12 -3.33 12.12 2.20
N ASP A 13 -3.13 12.88 3.28
CA ASP A 13 -2.97 14.34 3.22
C ASP A 13 -1.50 14.70 3.40
N ARG A 14 -0.80 14.93 2.28
CA ARG A 14 0.63 15.22 2.25
C ARG A 14 0.94 16.65 2.69
N THR A 15 -0.03 17.56 2.66
CA THR A 15 0.13 18.90 3.27
C THR A 15 0.32 18.79 4.77
N ARG A 16 -0.31 17.81 5.42
CA ARG A 16 -0.08 17.51 6.85
C ARG A 16 1.20 16.72 7.10
N GLY A 17 1.84 16.20 6.05
CA GLY A 17 2.99 15.31 6.11
C GLY A 17 2.63 13.84 6.31
N GLU A 18 1.39 13.43 6.00
CA GLU A 18 0.98 12.03 6.06
C GLU A 18 1.64 11.21 4.95
N LEU A 19 2.13 10.02 5.30
CA LEU A 19 2.68 9.06 4.36
C LEU A 19 2.38 7.64 4.83
N TRP A 20 1.75 6.83 3.98
CA TRP A 20 1.63 5.40 4.21
C TRP A 20 2.92 4.69 3.78
N VAL A 21 3.48 3.88 4.68
CA VAL A 21 4.70 3.10 4.43
C VAL A 21 4.37 1.61 4.57
N PRO A 22 4.50 0.82 3.49
CA PRO A 22 4.28 -0.62 3.54
C PRO A 22 5.50 -1.36 4.12
N THR A 23 5.24 -2.44 4.85
CA THR A 23 6.20 -3.46 5.27
C THR A 23 5.60 -4.84 4.95
N TYR A 24 6.34 -5.66 4.22
CA TYR A 24 5.92 -6.98 3.76
C TYR A 24 7.16 -7.87 3.51
N ASP A 25 6.95 -9.18 3.40
CA ASP A 25 8.03 -10.11 3.03
C ASP A 25 8.22 -10.13 1.50
N PRO A 26 9.35 -9.61 0.97
CA PRO A 26 9.61 -9.58 -0.47
C PRO A 26 9.78 -10.98 -1.08
N ALA A 27 10.00 -12.01 -0.27
CA ALA A 27 10.10 -13.39 -0.76
C ALA A 27 8.73 -13.99 -1.12
N GLY A 28 7.62 -13.38 -0.69
CA GLY A 28 6.25 -13.82 -0.94
C GLY A 28 5.42 -12.84 -1.77
N LEU A 29 5.74 -11.54 -1.69
CA LEU A 29 5.00 -10.46 -2.34
C LEU A 29 5.97 -9.43 -2.94
N VAL A 30 5.70 -8.94 -4.15
CA VAL A 30 6.49 -7.89 -4.81
C VAL A 30 5.61 -6.68 -5.08
N LEU A 31 6.10 -5.48 -4.77
CA LEU A 31 5.47 -4.22 -5.17
C LEU A 31 5.83 -3.92 -6.63
N LEU A 32 4.81 -3.82 -7.48
CA LEU A 32 4.94 -3.54 -8.92
C LEU A 32 4.84 -2.04 -9.22
N ALA A 33 3.93 -1.33 -8.55
CA ALA A 33 3.72 0.11 -8.73
C ALA A 33 3.29 0.78 -7.42
N ASP A 34 3.59 2.07 -7.30
CA ASP A 34 3.27 2.92 -6.15
C ASP A 34 2.99 4.34 -6.65
N ASP A 35 1.72 4.58 -6.96
CA ASP A 35 1.27 5.82 -7.59
C ASP A 35 0.45 6.66 -6.63
N TYR A 36 0.59 7.98 -6.71
CA TYR A 36 -0.22 8.93 -5.95
C TYR A 36 -1.04 9.81 -6.87
N PHE A 37 -2.36 9.77 -6.69
CA PHE A 37 -3.30 10.59 -7.41
C PHE A 37 -3.88 11.65 -6.47
N ARG A 38 -3.42 12.89 -6.65
CA ARG A 38 -3.96 14.06 -5.97
C ARG A 38 -5.41 14.32 -6.41
N VAL A 39 -6.26 14.73 -5.47
CA VAL A 39 -7.61 15.21 -5.78
C VAL A 39 -7.51 16.54 -6.54
N ALA A 40 -8.16 16.59 -7.71
CA ALA A 40 -8.22 17.80 -8.52
C ALA A 40 -9.11 18.89 -7.87
N GLY A 41 -8.84 20.15 -8.20
CA GLY A 41 -9.70 21.28 -7.81
C GLY A 41 -9.38 21.90 -6.44
N ASN A 42 -8.39 21.38 -5.70
CA ASN A 42 -7.85 22.01 -4.50
C ASN A 42 -6.39 22.38 -4.74
N ASN A 43 -6.05 23.67 -4.73
CA ASN A 43 -4.68 24.16 -4.92
C ASN A 43 -3.91 24.35 -3.61
N ALA A 44 -4.60 24.42 -2.46
CA ALA A 44 -3.99 24.67 -1.15
C ALA A 44 -3.60 23.40 -0.40
N VAL A 45 -4.28 22.27 -0.69
CA VAL A 45 -4.03 20.97 -0.04
C VAL A 45 -3.58 19.95 -1.06
N ASP A 46 -2.58 19.15 -0.69
CA ASP A 46 -2.10 17.97 -1.39
C ASP A 46 -2.68 16.72 -0.74
N ASN A 47 -3.99 16.53 -0.92
CA ASN A 47 -4.71 15.34 -0.48
C ASN A 47 -5.04 14.45 -1.68
N GLY A 48 -4.96 13.14 -1.49
CA GLY A 48 -5.01 12.20 -2.61
C GLY A 48 -5.00 10.76 -2.18
N GLN A 49 -5.26 9.89 -3.15
CA GLN A 49 -5.23 8.46 -2.97
C GLN A 49 -3.90 7.91 -3.50
N ARG A 50 -3.20 7.18 -2.66
CA ARG A 50 -2.03 6.39 -3.04
C ARG A 50 -2.44 4.95 -3.32
N THR A 51 -1.98 4.41 -4.43
CA THR A 51 -2.27 3.06 -4.90
C THR A 51 -0.99 2.25 -4.88
N PHE A 52 -0.98 1.18 -4.09
CA PHE A 52 0.10 0.21 -4.05
C PHE A 52 -0.34 -1.03 -4.82
N GLU A 53 0.36 -1.37 -5.89
CA GLU A 53 0.10 -2.57 -6.68
C GLU A 53 1.08 -3.67 -6.29
N PHE A 54 0.56 -4.79 -5.80
CA PHE A 54 1.35 -5.95 -5.41
C PHE A 54 1.07 -7.16 -6.27
N LYS A 55 2.06 -8.04 -6.41
CA LYS A 55 1.90 -9.37 -6.97
C LYS A 55 2.48 -10.42 -6.04
N ALA A 56 1.67 -11.42 -5.71
CA ALA A 56 2.13 -12.57 -4.95
C ALA A 56 3.00 -13.46 -5.84
N VAL A 57 4.20 -13.81 -5.35
CA VAL A 57 5.15 -14.66 -6.09
C VAL A 57 5.17 -16.10 -5.60
N LYS A 58 4.51 -16.39 -4.48
CA LYS A 58 4.34 -17.75 -3.92
C LYS A 58 2.89 -17.98 -3.48
N PRO A 59 2.36 -19.21 -3.56
CA PRO A 59 1.09 -19.54 -2.91
C PRO A 59 1.17 -19.31 -1.40
N GLY A 60 0.03 -19.00 -0.78
CA GLY A 60 -0.09 -18.75 0.65
C GLY A 60 -0.72 -17.39 0.96
N THR A 61 -0.75 -17.05 2.24
CA THR A 61 -1.23 -15.77 2.75
C THR A 61 -0.04 -14.89 3.10
N HIS A 62 0.07 -13.75 2.43
CA HIS A 62 1.15 -12.78 2.60
C HIS A 62 0.62 -11.52 3.28
N ARG A 63 1.25 -11.12 4.38
CA ARG A 63 0.81 -9.95 5.14
C ARG A 63 1.51 -8.69 4.67
N VAL A 64 0.74 -7.62 4.50
CA VAL A 64 1.23 -6.25 4.30
C VAL A 64 0.76 -5.39 5.46
N LEU A 65 1.72 -4.85 6.22
CA LEU A 65 1.48 -3.83 7.23
C LEU A 65 1.73 -2.46 6.63
N PHE A 66 0.75 -1.58 6.67
CA PHE A 66 0.91 -0.16 6.38
C PHE A 66 0.94 0.62 7.67
N GLU A 67 1.95 1.46 7.84
CA GLU A 67 2.00 2.44 8.91
C GLU A 67 1.83 3.85 8.32
N LYS A 68 0.87 4.61 8.82
CA LYS A 68 0.75 6.03 8.49
C LYS A 68 1.77 6.78 9.34
N ARG A 69 2.84 7.24 8.72
CA ARG A 69 3.91 7.99 9.37
C ARG A 69 3.73 9.47 9.07
N MET A 70 4.15 10.28 10.04
CA MET A 70 4.36 11.71 9.86
C MET A 70 5.86 11.96 9.90
N GLY A 71 6.42 12.73 8.97
CA GLY A 71 7.87 12.97 8.90
C GLY A 71 8.49 13.56 10.18
N TRP A 72 7.65 14.10 11.08
CA TRP A 72 8.02 14.73 12.35
C TRP A 72 7.68 13.88 13.60
N LYS A 73 7.15 12.66 13.44
CA LYS A 73 6.80 11.75 14.55
C LYS A 73 7.52 10.40 14.43
N PHE A 74 7.94 9.86 15.58
CA PHE A 74 8.56 8.54 15.65
C PHE A 74 7.53 7.40 15.55
N THR A 75 6.37 7.57 16.18
CA THR A 75 5.28 6.59 16.18
C THR A 75 4.36 6.78 14.98
N ALA A 76 3.85 5.67 14.45
CA ALA A 76 2.80 5.70 13.43
C ALA A 76 1.51 6.28 14.02
N GLU A 77 0.81 7.12 13.25
CA GLU A 77 -0.50 7.67 13.60
C GLU A 77 -1.62 6.64 13.41
N ASP A 78 -1.45 5.75 12.43
CA ASP A 78 -2.42 4.71 12.10
C ASP A 78 -1.69 3.47 11.54
N ARG A 79 -2.33 2.31 11.65
CA ARG A 79 -1.84 1.02 11.15
C ARG A 79 -2.95 0.26 10.45
N ARG A 80 -2.66 -0.24 9.26
CA ARG A 80 -3.58 -1.11 8.50
C ARG A 80 -2.87 -2.40 8.11
N VAL A 81 -3.54 -3.52 8.31
CA VAL A 81 -3.01 -4.84 7.98
C VAL A 81 -3.89 -5.44 6.89
N PHE A 82 -3.26 -5.91 5.82
CA PHE A 82 -3.90 -6.63 4.73
C PHE A 82 -3.28 -8.01 4.61
N ASP A 83 -4.12 -9.04 4.53
CA ASP A 83 -3.70 -10.41 4.27
C ASP A 83 -4.04 -10.75 2.81
N VAL A 84 -3.00 -10.93 1.99
CA VAL A 84 -3.08 -11.20 0.55
C VAL A 84 -2.97 -12.70 0.33
N THR A 85 -4.09 -13.34 0.01
CA THR A 85 -4.13 -14.80 -0.23
C THR A 85 -3.96 -15.10 -1.71
N ALA A 86 -2.92 -15.87 -2.03
CA ALA A 86 -2.66 -16.35 -3.37
C ALA A 86 -2.72 -17.88 -3.42
N PHE A 87 -3.52 -18.40 -4.34
CA PHE A 87 -3.60 -19.81 -4.65
C PHE A 87 -2.68 -20.13 -5.83
N ALA A 88 -2.09 -21.33 -5.83
CA ALA A 88 -1.40 -21.86 -7.01
C ALA A 88 -2.37 -21.84 -8.20
N ALA A 89 -1.86 -21.58 -9.40
CA ALA A 89 -2.65 -21.77 -10.61
C ALA A 89 -2.97 -23.27 -10.72
N SER A 90 -4.25 -23.61 -10.81
CA SER A 90 -4.67 -24.93 -11.25
C SER A 90 -4.31 -25.05 -12.72
N SER A 91 -3.43 -26.01 -13.05
CA SER A 91 -3.10 -26.41 -14.42
C SER A 91 -4.30 -26.90 -15.21
#